data_AF-A0A1F0S105-F1
#
_entry.id   AF-A0A1F0S105-F1
#
_cell.length_a   1.000
_cell.length_b   1.000
_cell.length_c   1.000
_cell.angle_alpha   90.00
_cell.angle_beta   90.00
_cell.angle_gamma   90.00
#
_symmetry.space_group_name_H-M   'P 1'
#
loop_
_entity.id
_entity.type
_entity.pdbx_description
1 polymer ?
#
loop_
_entity_poly.entity_id
_entity_poly.type
_entity_poly.pdbx_seq_one_letter_code
_entity_poly.pdbx_strand_id
1 'polypeptide(L)'
;MEDFLKGMGITQHKLAVSIGVPPHRINEIVHGKRAVTADTALRLAKFFEMSPQFWLGLQAQYDLDVAEDKILSEIERIQPVQAVSA
;
A
#
# COMPACT_ATOMS: atom_id res chain seq x y z
N MET A 1 -3.72 -7.20 3.82
CA MET A 1 -3.96 -6.60 5.15
C MET A 1 -4.79 -7.50 6.06
N GLU A 2 -5.95 -7.98 5.61
CA GLU A 2 -6.82 -8.85 6.42
C GLU A 2 -6.10 -10.10 6.93
N ASP A 3 -5.42 -10.82 6.03
CA ASP A 3 -4.71 -12.05 6.39
C ASP A 3 -3.52 -11.80 7.33
N PHE A 4 -2.85 -10.64 7.18
CA PHE A 4 -1.79 -10.19 8.08
C PHE A 4 -2.34 -10.00 9.51
N LEU A 5 -3.50 -9.34 9.63
CA LEU A 5 -4.16 -9.15 10.92
C LEU A 5 -4.65 -10.46 11.54
N LYS A 6 -5.22 -11.36 10.72
CA LYS A 6 -5.63 -12.72 11.15
C LYS A 6 -4.44 -13.52 11.67
N GLY A 7 -3.31 -13.51 10.94
CA GLY A 7 -2.08 -14.20 11.36
C GLY A 7 -1.53 -13.72 12.70
N MET A 8 -1.77 -12.45 13.05
CA MET A 8 -1.37 -11.86 14.33
C MET A 8 -2.46 -11.93 15.42
N GLY A 9 -3.66 -12.43 15.11
CA GLY A 9 -4.80 -12.42 16.05
C GLY A 9 -5.25 -11.01 16.44
N ILE A 10 -5.07 -10.02 15.56
CA ILE A 10 -5.44 -8.61 15.81
C ILE A 10 -6.71 -8.25 15.05
N THR A 11 -7.68 -7.64 15.73
CA THR A 11 -8.89 -7.14 15.07
C THR A 11 -8.63 -5.79 14.40
N GLN A 12 -9.40 -5.45 13.36
CA GLN A 12 -9.33 -4.14 12.70
C GLN A 12 -9.56 -2.99 13.69
N HIS A 13 -10.49 -3.17 14.63
CA HIS A 13 -10.77 -2.20 15.68
C HIS A 13 -9.57 -1.99 16.62
N LYS A 14 -8.95 -3.08 17.08
CA LYS A 14 -7.74 -3.02 17.92
C LYS A 14 -6.64 -2.25 17.20
N LEU A 15 -6.38 -2.57 15.93
CA LEU A 15 -5.38 -1.84 15.14
C LEU A 15 -5.71 -0.34 15.08
N ALA A 16 -6.95 0.02 14.73
CA ALA A 16 -7.35 1.42 14.57
C ALA A 16 -7.11 2.24 15.84
N VAL A 17 -7.53 1.71 17.00
CA VAL A 17 -7.30 2.32 18.31
C VAL A 17 -5.81 2.43 18.60
N SER A 18 -5.05 1.35 18.40
CA SER A 18 -3.62 1.33 18.70
C SER A 18 -2.79 2.31 17.86
N ILE A 19 -3.21 2.61 16.63
CA ILE A 19 -2.49 3.54 15.76
C ILE A 19 -3.11 4.95 15.72
N GLY A 20 -4.13 5.19 16.56
CA GLY A 20 -4.76 6.49 16.73
C GLY A 20 -5.51 6.98 15.49
N VAL A 21 -6.23 6.10 14.81
CA VAL A 21 -7.07 6.45 13.64
C VAL A 21 -8.50 5.93 13.80
N PRO A 22 -9.49 6.54 13.13
CA PRO A 22 -10.86 6.03 13.15
C PRO A 22 -10.96 4.59 12.59
N PRO A 23 -11.78 3.70 13.19
CA PRO A 23 -11.96 2.32 12.69
C PRO A 23 -12.39 2.22 11.23
N HIS A 24 -13.19 3.18 10.73
CA HIS A 24 -13.59 3.21 9.32
C HIS A 24 -12.38 3.27 8.37
N ARG A 25 -11.30 3.96 8.77
CA ARG A 25 -10.09 4.10 7.95
C ARG A 25 -9.44 2.73 7.74
N ILE A 26 -9.27 1.96 8.81
CA ILE A 26 -8.71 0.59 8.72
C ILE A 26 -9.65 -0.33 7.96
N ASN A 27 -10.96 -0.21 8.18
CA ASN A 27 -11.93 -1.00 7.44
C ASN A 27 -11.83 -0.77 5.94
N GLU A 28 -11.79 0.48 5.49
CA GLU A 28 -11.64 0.82 4.08
C GLU A 28 -10.31 0.33 3.49
N ILE A 29 -9.20 0.43 4.24
CA ILE A 29 -7.90 -0.10 3.81
C ILE A 29 -7.95 -1.62 3.66
N VAL A 30 -8.52 -2.33 4.63
CA VAL A 30 -8.61 -3.80 4.58
C VAL A 30 -9.43 -4.27 3.38
N HIS A 31 -10.46 -3.53 2.99
CA HIS A 31 -11.31 -3.84 1.84
C HIS A 31 -10.84 -3.16 0.53
N GLY A 32 -9.64 -2.58 0.50
CA GLY A 32 -9.09 -1.94 -0.71
C GLY A 32 -9.84 -0.68 -1.18
N LYS A 33 -10.73 -0.11 -0.36
CA LYS A 33 -11.50 1.11 -0.66
C LYS A 33 -10.71 2.39 -0.41
N ARG A 34 -9.60 2.29 0.35
CA ARG A 34 -8.71 3.40 0.68
C ARG A 34 -7.27 2.94 0.56
N ALA A 35 -6.45 3.77 -0.09
CA ALA A 35 -5.01 3.55 -0.18
C ALA A 35 -4.30 3.78 1.16
N VAL A 36 -3.19 3.06 1.37
CA VAL A 36 -2.24 3.32 2.46
C VAL A 36 -1.43 4.56 2.13
N THR A 37 -1.70 5.66 2.84
CA THR A 37 -0.96 6.93 2.72
C THR A 37 0.35 6.90 3.52
N ALA A 38 1.23 7.89 3.33
CA ALA A 38 2.44 8.04 4.15
C ALA A 38 2.15 8.18 5.66
N ASP A 39 1.11 8.94 6.06
CA ASP A 39 0.65 9.02 7.46
C ASP A 39 0.27 7.64 8.00
N THR A 40 -0.50 6.87 7.22
CA THR A 40 -0.92 5.52 7.61
C THR A 40 0.29 4.57 7.68
N ALA A 41 1.21 4.64 6.72
CA ALA A 41 2.42 3.83 6.69
C ALA A 41 3.32 4.09 7.91
N LEU A 42 3.52 5.35 8.31
CA LEU A 42 4.30 5.70 9.51
C LEU A 42 3.66 5.16 10.79
N ARG A 43 2.33 5.22 10.87
CA ARG A 43 1.55 4.68 12.00
C ARG A 43 1.64 3.16 12.09
N LEU A 44 1.47 2.47 10.97
CA LEU A 44 1.60 1.00 10.87
C LEU A 44 3.03 0.56 11.17
N ALA A 45 4.02 1.27 10.63
CA ALA A 45 5.45 1.04 10.90
C ALA A 45 5.76 1.09 12.39
N LYS A 46 5.28 2.13 13.09
CA LYS A 46 5.48 2.27 14.53
C LYS A 46 4.83 1.14 15.33
N PHE A 47 3.64 0.69 14.92
CA PHE A 47 2.89 -0.34 15.65
C PHE A 47 3.41 -1.75 15.41
N PHE A 48 3.83 -2.07 14.19
CA PHE A 48 4.30 -3.40 13.81
C PHE A 48 5.83 -3.55 13.86
N GLU A 49 6.58 -2.51 14.24
CA GLU A 49 8.04 -2.47 14.23
C GLU A 49 8.63 -2.81 12.85
N MET A 50 7.99 -2.29 11.81
CA MET A 50 8.37 -2.48 10.40
C MET A 50 8.74 -1.14 9.77
N SER A 51 9.33 -1.15 8.58
CA SER A 51 9.62 0.09 7.85
C SER A 51 8.35 0.69 7.24
N PRO A 52 8.19 2.03 7.18
CA PRO A 52 7.09 2.65 6.44
C PRO A 52 7.18 2.36 4.93
N GLN A 53 8.38 2.15 4.40
CA GLN A 53 8.62 1.80 3.00
C GLN A 53 8.03 0.43 2.66
N PHE A 54 8.01 -0.53 3.59
CA PHE A 54 7.33 -1.81 3.38
C PHE A 54 5.85 -1.58 3.04
N TRP A 55 5.15 -0.78 3.85
CA TRP A 55 3.73 -0.49 3.66
C TRP A 55 3.45 0.31 2.38
N LEU A 56 4.28 1.32 2.09
CA LEU A 56 4.17 2.09 0.85
C LEU A 56 4.53 1.25 -0.39
N GLY A 57 5.45 0.30 -0.26
CA GLY A 57 5.81 -0.64 -1.33
C GLY A 57 4.63 -1.53 -1.72
N LEU A 58 3.88 -2.05 -0.75
CA LEU A 58 2.65 -2.80 -1.03
C LEU A 58 1.60 -1.97 -1.76
N GLN A 59 1.43 -0.70 -1.34
CA GLN A 59 0.52 0.21 -2.03
C GLN A 59 0.98 0.53 -3.44
N ALA A 60 2.27 0.83 -3.62
CA ALA A 60 2.85 1.15 -4.92
C ALA A 60 2.74 -0.03 -5.89
N GLN A 61 2.99 -1.26 -5.42
CA GLN A 61 2.82 -2.46 -6.25
C GLN A 61 1.36 -2.59 -6.73
N TYR A 62 0.39 -2.48 -5.82
CA TYR A 62 -1.02 -2.54 -6.18
C TYR A 62 -1.41 -1.43 -7.17
N ASP A 63 -0.95 -0.20 -6.93
CA ASP A 63 -1.24 0.94 -7.80
C ASP A 63 -0.63 0.75 -9.20
N LEU A 64 0.58 0.18 -9.28
CA LEU A 64 1.23 -0.17 -10.54
C LEU A 64 0.46 -1.26 -11.29
N ASP A 65 0.12 -2.36 -10.63
CA ASP A 65 -0.64 -3.47 -11.24
C ASP A 65 -1.97 -2.97 -11.85
N VAL A 66 -2.73 -2.17 -11.07
CA VAL A 66 -4.01 -1.60 -11.50
C VAL A 66 -3.84 -0.57 -12.61
N ALA A 67 -2.75 0.20 -12.62
CA ALA A 67 -2.46 1.15 -13.67
C ALA A 67 -2.04 0.43 -14.96
N GLU A 68 -1.15 -0.54 -14.87
CA GLU A 68 -0.65 -1.33 -15.99
C GLU A 68 -1.80 -1.98 -16.76
N ASP A 69 -2.74 -2.63 -16.07
CA ASP A 69 -3.95 -3.23 -16.67
C ASP A 69 -4.76 -2.23 -17.53
N LYS A 70 -4.73 -0.94 -17.19
CA LYS A 70 -5.49 0.10 -17.89
C LYS A 70 -4.75 0.70 -19.08
N ILE A 71 -3.43 0.80 -19.00
CA ILE A 71 -2.62 1.58 -19.95
C ILE A 71 -1.52 0.76 -20.65
N LEU A 72 -1.53 -0.58 -20.52
CA LEU A 72 -0.50 -1.46 -21.08
C LEU A 72 -0.22 -1.17 -22.56
N SER A 73 -1.27 -1.08 -23.38
CA SER A 73 -1.14 -0.83 -24.82
C SER A 73 -0.56 0.56 -25.17
N GLU A 74 -0.67 1.53 -24.26
CA GLU A 74 -0.06 2.84 -24.40
C GLU A 74 1.42 2.78 -23.99
N ILE A 75 1.72 2.08 -22.88
CA ILE A 75 3.09 1.85 -22.39
C ILE A 75 3.95 1.13 -23.44
N GLU A 76 3.43 0.08 -24.07
CA GLU A 76 4.15 -0.71 -25.09
C GLU A 76 4.60 0.12 -26.30
N ARG A 77 3.98 1.28 -26.55
CA ARG A 77 4.35 2.18 -27.65
C ARG A 77 5.48 3.15 -27.28
N ILE A 78 5.78 3.30 -25.99
CA ILE A 78 6.80 4.22 -25.51
C ILE A 78 8.19 3.69 -25.88
N GLN A 79 8.97 4.52 -26.56
CA GLN A 79 10.36 4.19 -26.90
C GLN A 79 11.29 4.60 -25.75
N PRO A 80 12.11 3.69 -25.21
CA PRO A 80 13.06 4.03 -24.17
C PRO A 80 14.13 4.99 -24.70
N VAL A 81 14.66 5.82 -23.81
CA VAL A 81 15.80 6.68 -24.13
C VAL A 81 16.98 5.79 -24.54
N GLN A 82 17.50 6.01 -25.74
CA GLN A 82 18.73 5.35 -26.16
C GLN A 82 19.90 5.98 -25.40
N ALA A 83 20.65 5.15 -24.66
CA ALA A 83 21.90 5.59 -24.06
C ALA A 83 22.86 5.98 -25.20
N VAL A 84 23.29 7.23 -25.22
CA VAL A 84 24.37 7.66 -26.11
C VAL A 84 25.65 7.03 -25.56
N SER A 85 26.14 5.98 -26.21
CA SER A 85 27.49 5.47 -25.96
C SER A 85 28.49 6.58 -26.26
N ALA A 86 29.15 7.09 -25.22
CA ALA A 86 30.29 8.00 -25.32
C ALA A 86 31.59 7.23 -25.57
#